data_AF-A0A2E4D6X1-F1
#
_entry.id   AF-A0A2E4D6X1-F1
#
_cell.length_a   1.000
_cell.length_b   1.000
_cell.length_c   1.000
_cell.angle_alpha   90.00
_cell.angle_beta   90.00
_cell.angle_gamma   90.00
#
_symmetry.space_group_name_H-M   'P 1'
#
loop_
_entity.id
_entity.type
_entity.pdbx_description
1 polymer ?
#
loop_
_entity_poly.entity_id
_entity_poly.type
_entity_poly.pdbx_seq_one_letter_code
_entity_poly.pdbx_strand_id
1 'polypeptide(L)' 'MKLKLALEDKLMDTRLVDRFMAEGKLTKADYDKYLSSLDDCEGQYEVVSDKRAHVDSDEE' A
#
# COMPACT_ATOMS: atom_id res chain seq x y z
N MET A 1 0.29 12.54 -14.82
CA MET A 1 -0.28 11.44 -15.64
C MET A 1 -0.28 10.16 -14.81
N LYS A 2 -1.41 9.46 -14.68
CA LYS A 2 -1.57 8.26 -13.83
C LYS A 2 -0.60 7.13 -14.18
N LEU A 3 -0.19 7.05 -15.45
CA LEU A 3 0.68 5.99 -15.97
C LEU A 3 2.13 6.09 -15.49
N LYS A 4 2.63 7.31 -15.26
CA LYS A 4 3.97 7.55 -14.74
C LYS A 4 4.09 7.14 -13.27
N LEU A 5 3.08 7.50 -12.47
CA LEU A 5 2.96 7.07 -11.07
C LEU A 5 2.89 5.54 -10.95
N ALA A 6 2.06 4.88 -11.76
CA ALA A 6 1.95 3.42 -11.74
C ALA A 6 3.25 2.69 -12.10
N LEU A 7 4.11 3.31 -12.93
CA LEU A 7 5.43 2.79 -13.25
C LEU A 7 6.42 2.97 -12.10
N GLU A 8 6.39 4.12 -11.43
CA GLU A 8 7.22 4.43 -10.27
C GLU A 8 6.86 3.51 -9.08
N ASP A 9 5.57 3.29 -8.81
CA ASP A 9 5.11 2.36 -7.77
C ASP A 9 5.58 0.92 -8.04
N LYS A 10 5.50 0.48 -9.30
CA LYS A 10 5.93 -0.88 -9.68
C LYS A 10 7.45 -1.06 -9.61
N LEU A 11 8.23 0.01 -9.72
CA LEU A 11 9.68 -0.04 -9.56
C LEU A 11 10.08 -0.45 -8.14
N MET A 12 9.26 -0.05 -7.15
CA MET A 12 9.47 -0.32 -5.72
C MET A 12 8.68 -1.53 -5.22
N ASP A 13 8.09 -2.32 -6.12
CA ASP A 13 7.43 -3.58 -5.79
C ASP A 13 8.45 -4.56 -5.20
N THR A 14 8.23 -4.95 -3.94
CA THR A 14 9.06 -5.92 -3.20
C THR A 14 9.40 -7.20 -3.98
N ARG A 15 8.55 -7.63 -4.92
CA ARG A 15 8.79 -8.83 -5.76
C ARG A 15 9.80 -8.59 -6.88
N LEU A 16 10.02 -7.33 -7.24
CA LEU A 16 10.88 -6.89 -8.35
C LEU A 16 12.14 -6.18 -7.86
N VAL A 17 12.12 -5.61 -6.65
CA VAL A 17 13.23 -4.86 -6.05
C VAL A 17 14.55 -5.64 -6.08
N ASP A 18 14.56 -6.90 -5.65
CA ASP A 18 15.78 -7.72 -5.66
C ASP A 18 16.36 -7.90 -7.07
N ARG A 19 15.48 -8.06 -8.06
CA ARG A 19 15.87 -8.20 -9.47
C ARG A 19 16.40 -6.89 -10.02
N PHE A 20 15.76 -5.77 -9.71
CA PHE A 20 16.20 -4.45 -10.17
C PHE A 20 17.50 -3.99 -9.49
N MET A 21 17.74 -4.40 -8.24
CA MET A 21 19.03 -4.22 -7.58
C MET A 21 20.12 -5.08 -8.24
N ALA A 22 19.84 -6.35 -8.55
CA ALA A 22 20.78 -7.23 -9.24
C ALA A 22 21.12 -6.74 -10.67
N GLU A 23 20.14 -6.17 -11.37
CA GLU A 23 20.31 -5.57 -12.71
C GLU A 23 20.95 -4.16 -12.67
N GLY A 24 21.17 -3.57 -11.49
CA GLY A 24 21.72 -2.22 -11.32
C GLY A 24 20.78 -1.08 -11.71
N LYS A 25 19.49 -1.36 -11.89
CA LYS A 25 18.43 -0.38 -12.22
C LYS A 25 17.92 0.39 -11.00
N LEU A 26 18.18 -0.14 -9.80
CA LEU A 26 17.81 0.45 -8.52
C LEU A 26 18.99 0.30 -7.57
N THR A 27 19.43 1.38 -6.93
CA THR A 27 20.46 1.29 -5.90
C THR A 27 19.83 1.08 -4.52
N LYS A 28 20.57 0.46 -3.61
CA LYS A 28 20.12 0.28 -2.23
C LYS A 28 19.81 1.62 -1.54
N ALA A 29 20.63 2.64 -1.79
CA ALA A 29 20.43 3.97 -1.24
C ALA A 29 19.13 4.63 -1.72
N ASP A 30 18.78 4.44 -3.00
CA ASP A 30 17.52 4.96 -3.55
C ASP A 30 16.30 4.25 -2.95
N TYR A 31 16.41 2.93 -2.76
CA TYR A 31 15.36 2.14 -2.12
C TYR A 31 15.17 2.53 -0.65
N ASP A 32 16.25 2.66 0.12
CA ASP A 32 16.19 3.05 1.53
C ASP A 32 15.60 4.47 1.68
N LYS A 33 15.96 5.38 0.77
CA LYS A 33 15.39 6.73 0.73
C LYS A 33 13.89 6.71 0.43
N TYR A 34 13.46 5.90 -0.53
CA TYR A 34 12.04 5.73 -0.84
C TYR A 34 11.28 5.18 0.38
N LEU A 35 11.81 4.14 1.03
CA LEU A 35 11.21 3.55 2.22
C LEU A 35 11.05 4.57 3.36
N SER A 36 12.06 5.42 3.56
CA SER A 36 12.03 6.49 4.57
C SER A 36 11.07 7.65 4.24
N SER A 37 10.64 7.76 2.98
CA SER A 37 9.71 8.80 2.53
C SER A 37 8.24 8.37 2.59
N LEU A 38 7.98 7.09 2.86
CA LEU A 38 6.61 6.60 3.04
C LEU A 38 6.12 7.05 4.41
N ASP A 39 4.97 7.74 4.43
CA ASP A 39 4.31 8.12 5.66
C ASP A 39 3.82 6.87 6.40
N ASP A 40 3.93 6.91 7.72
CA ASP A 40 3.33 5.88 8.56
C ASP A 40 1.81 6.07 8.60
N CYS A 41 1.07 5.06 8.15
CA CYS A 41 -0.38 5.04 8.19
C CYS A 41 -0.92 4.30 9.43
N GLU A 42 -0.08 4.02 10.42
CA GLU A 42 -0.51 3.42 11.69
C GLU A 42 -1.64 4.27 12.32
N GLY A 43 -2.81 3.66 12.48
CA GLY A 43 -4.00 4.30 13.04
C GLY A 43 -4.94 4.97 12.02
N GLN A 44 -4.57 5.10 10.75
CA GLN A 44 -5.45 5.52 9.66
C GLN A 44 -6.14 4.29 9.05
N TYR A 45 -7.22 3.84 9.66
CA TYR A 45 -8.05 2.74 9.15
C TYR A 45 -9.52 3.15 9.11
N GLU A 46 -10.23 2.69 8.09
CA GLU A 46 -11.67 2.85 7.98
C GLU A 46 -12.36 1.69 8.72
N VAL A 47 -13.12 2.01 9.77
CA VAL A 47 -13.93 1.00 10.49
C VAL A 47 -15.14 0.66 9.64
N VAL A 48 -15.09 -0.47 8.95
CA VAL A 48 -16.22 -0.96 8.17
C VAL A 48 -17.19 -1.69 9.12
N SER A 49 -18.28 -1.03 9.49
CA SER A 49 -19.40 -1.68 10.17
C SER A 49 -20.39 -2.23 9.13
N ASP A 50 -20.66 -3.54 9.16
CA ASP A 50 -21.70 -4.14 8.33
C ASP A 50 -23.07 -3.60 8.76
N LYS A 51 -23.73 -2.82 7.89
CA LYS A 51 -25.13 -2.40 8.06
C LYS A 51 -26.11 -3.55 7.78
N ARG A 52 -25.90 -4.73 8.37
CA ARG A 52 -26.99 -5.71 8.46
C ARG A 52 -27.85 -5.24 9.62
N ALA A 53 -28.90 -4.50 9.26
CA ALA A 53 -29.92 -4.02 10.17
C ALA A 53 -30.31 -5.14 11.14
N HIS A 54 -30.17 -4.84 12.44
CA HIS A 54 -30.82 -5.57 13.50
C HIS A 54 -32.32 -5.50 13.18
N VAL A 55 -32.89 -6.59 12.68
CA VAL A 55 -34.33 -6.75 12.63
C VAL A 55 -34.71 -7.08 14.06
N ASP A 56 -35.04 -6.05 14.83
CA ASP A 56 -35.75 -6.23 16.10
C ASP A 56 -37.05 -6.96 15.77
N SER A 57 -37.00 -8.26 15.97
CA SER A 57 -38.15 -9.13 16.04
C SER A 57 -38.58 -9.09 17.50
N ASP A 58 -39.19 -7.97 17.89
CA ASP A 58 -39.91 -7.90 19.16
C ASP A 58 -41.25 -8.61 18.96
N GLU A 59 -41.27 -9.82 19.54
CA GLU A 59 -42.43 -10.59 19.96
C GLU A 59 -43.30 -9.77 20.93
N GLU A 60 -44.58 -9.54 20.59
CA GLU A 60 -45.81 -9.85 21.36
C GLU A 60 -47.04 -9.09 20.81
#